data_AF-A0A382Q6Z3-F1
#
_entry.id   AF-A0A382Q6Z3-F1
#
_cell.length_a   1.000
_cell.length_b   1.000
_cell.length_c   1.000
_cell.angle_alpha   90.00
_cell.angle_beta   90.00
_cell.angle_gamma   90.00
#
_symmetry.space_group_name_H-M   'P 1'
#
loop_
_entity.id
_entity.type
_entity.pdbx_description
1 polymer ?
#
loop_
_entity_poly.entity_id
_entity_poly.type
_entity_poly.pdbx_seq_one_letter_code
_entity_poly.pdbx_strand_id
1 'polypeptide(L)'
;MPDIDIDLLDRDKALEKIKHIPASIYKESKLTKHNTGVYAQDIPKDPVTGLASFDYEIADKLGYFKIDFLNVSAYKGVKDEAHLVELMYKEPDWSLLQNKEAVKKLFHISDHLALLKKLKPQSIDQLAAVLAIIRPGKRKLADSDWAMIDREVWIKPADPKEYFFKKAHAIGYAYVVVIQMNLLNFTNQS
;
A
#
# COMPACT_ATOMS: atom_id res chain seq x y z
N MET A 1 -1.84 -9.67 15.47
CA MET A 1 -3.22 -9.64 14.92
C MET A 1 -3.18 -9.31 13.43
N PRO A 2 -4.31 -9.26 12.67
CA PRO A 2 -4.27 -8.78 11.29
C PRO A 2 -3.76 -7.34 11.23
N ASP A 3 -3.07 -7.04 10.14
CA ASP A 3 -2.50 -5.74 9.79
C ASP A 3 -3.41 -5.15 8.72
N ILE A 4 -4.15 -4.09 9.06
CA ILE A 4 -5.24 -3.55 8.23
C ILE A 4 -4.89 -2.13 7.81
N ASP A 5 -4.66 -1.96 6.51
CA ASP A 5 -4.41 -0.67 5.87
C ASP A 5 -5.62 -0.26 5.02
N ILE A 6 -6.06 0.99 5.17
CA ILE A 6 -7.11 1.61 4.35
C ILE A 6 -6.50 2.82 3.66
N ASP A 7 -6.30 2.69 2.35
CA ASP A 7 -5.80 3.78 1.52
C ASP A 7 -6.92 4.73 1.12
N LEU A 8 -6.72 6.02 1.37
CA LEU A 8 -7.72 7.06 1.13
C LEU A 8 -7.06 8.27 0.46
N LEU A 9 -7.81 8.98 -0.37
CA LEU A 9 -7.35 10.27 -0.88
C LEU A 9 -7.18 11.30 0.24
N ASP A 10 -8.12 11.30 1.19
CA ASP A 10 -8.15 12.20 2.34
C ASP A 10 -8.66 11.43 3.57
N ARG A 11 -7.71 11.04 4.42
CA ARG A 11 -7.97 10.26 5.63
C ARG A 11 -8.78 11.04 6.65
N ASP A 12 -8.60 12.35 6.74
CA ASP A 12 -9.21 13.14 7.82
C ASP A 12 -10.72 13.23 7.59
N LYS A 13 -11.17 13.40 6.34
CA LYS A 13 -12.59 13.31 5.95
C LYS A 13 -13.23 11.96 6.25
N ALA A 14 -12.48 10.86 6.15
CA ALA A 14 -12.99 9.55 6.51
C ALA A 14 -13.10 9.38 8.03
N LEU A 15 -12.07 9.83 8.76
CA LEU A 15 -12.01 9.77 10.21
C LEU A 15 -13.08 10.63 10.89
N GLU A 16 -13.53 11.72 10.27
CA GLU A 16 -14.69 12.51 10.74
C GLU A 16 -15.99 11.68 10.82
N LYS A 17 -16.12 10.62 10.01
CA LYS A 17 -17.32 9.79 9.92
C LYS A 17 -17.27 8.53 10.79
N ILE A 18 -16.13 8.25 11.41
CA ILE A 18 -15.89 6.99 12.14
C ILE A 18 -15.55 7.32 13.58
N LYS A 19 -16.25 6.70 14.54
CA LYS A 19 -15.84 6.76 15.95
C LYS A 19 -14.49 6.03 16.08
N HIS A 20 -13.47 6.75 16.50
CA HIS A 20 -12.13 6.19 16.63
C HIS A 20 -11.33 6.84 17.77
N ILE A 21 -10.30 6.13 18.22
CA ILE A 21 -9.28 6.63 19.14
C ILE A 21 -7.93 6.63 18.40
N PRO A 22 -7.22 7.76 18.30
CA PRO A 22 -5.91 7.77 17.65
C PRO A 22 -4.92 6.85 18.37
N ALA A 23 -4.21 6.02 17.61
CA ALA A 23 -3.17 5.18 18.16
C ALA A 23 -1.96 6.02 18.59
N SER A 24 -1.14 5.41 19.44
CA SER A 24 0.01 6.03 20.06
C SER A 24 1.29 5.26 19.75
N ILE A 25 2.41 5.97 19.69
CA ILE A 25 3.75 5.42 19.48
C ILE A 25 4.75 6.11 20.40
N TYR A 26 5.62 5.34 21.04
CA TYR A 26 6.75 5.86 21.80
C TYR A 26 7.81 6.41 20.85
N LYS A 27 8.08 7.71 20.98
CA LYS A 27 9.20 8.39 20.33
C LYS A 27 9.87 9.30 21.34
N GLU A 28 11.20 9.29 21.41
CA GLU A 28 11.96 10.18 22.30
C GLU A 28 11.47 10.12 23.77
N SER A 29 11.19 8.90 24.25
CA SER A 29 10.71 8.64 25.63
C SER A 29 9.34 9.24 25.98
N LYS A 30 8.56 9.69 25.00
CA LYS A 30 7.18 10.17 25.18
C LYS A 30 6.22 9.43 24.27
N LEU A 31 4.98 9.28 24.73
CA LEU A 31 3.91 8.72 23.92
C LEU A 31 3.38 9.82 23.00
N THR A 32 3.43 9.59 21.68
CA THR A 32 3.01 10.55 20.65
C THR A 32 1.98 9.93 19.73
N LYS A 33 1.24 10.75 18.99
CA LYS A 33 0.24 10.28 18.03
C LYS A 33 0.90 9.44 16.92
N HIS A 34 0.36 8.26 16.65
CA HIS A 34 0.71 7.47 15.48
C HIS A 34 0.22 8.17 14.21
N ASN A 35 1.04 8.19 13.16
CA ASN A 35 0.74 8.98 11.96
C ASN A 35 -0.56 8.54 11.25
N THR A 36 -0.82 7.23 11.25
CA THR A 36 -1.88 6.62 10.44
C THR A 36 -2.90 5.83 11.27
N GLY A 37 -2.50 5.37 12.44
CA GLY A 37 -3.15 4.28 13.16
C GLY A 37 -4.26 4.80 14.04
N VAL A 38 -5.38 4.11 14.04
CA VAL A 38 -6.54 4.38 14.89
C VAL A 38 -7.14 3.07 15.41
N TYR A 39 -7.86 3.15 16.52
CA TYR A 39 -8.67 2.06 17.05
C TYR A 39 -10.14 2.38 16.84
N ALA A 40 -10.85 1.51 16.14
CA ALA A 40 -12.31 1.55 16.03
C ALA A 40 -13.02 0.82 17.21
N GLN A 41 -12.24 0.07 17.99
CA GLN A 41 -12.68 -0.53 19.25
C GLN A 41 -12.39 0.41 20.43
N ASP A 42 -13.14 0.25 21.52
CA ASP A 42 -12.83 0.96 22.76
C ASP A 42 -11.48 0.47 23.32
N ILE A 43 -10.63 1.42 23.71
CA ILE A 43 -9.30 1.21 24.29
C ILE A 43 -9.05 2.30 25.34
N PRO A 44 -8.29 2.04 26.43
CA PRO A 44 -7.87 3.08 27.35
C PRO A 44 -7.22 4.25 26.61
N LYS A 45 -7.68 5.46 26.89
CA LYS A 45 -7.17 6.69 26.30
C LYS A 45 -6.84 7.70 27.38
N ASP A 46 -5.82 8.50 27.11
CA ASP A 46 -5.45 9.61 27.96
C ASP A 46 -6.52 10.72 27.88
N PRO A 47 -7.08 11.18 29.01
CA PRO A 47 -8.21 12.11 28.99
C PRO A 47 -7.83 13.53 28.56
N VAL A 48 -6.54 13.89 28.58
CA VAL A 48 -6.05 15.22 28.20
C VAL A 48 -5.82 15.30 26.69
N THR A 49 -5.17 14.28 26.12
CA THR A 49 -4.75 14.23 24.72
C THR A 49 -5.73 13.48 23.82
N GLY A 50 -6.57 12.61 24.39
CA GLY A 50 -7.48 11.73 23.65
C GLY A 50 -6.80 10.58 22.92
N LEU A 51 -5.48 10.43 23.04
CA LEU A 51 -4.70 9.36 22.41
C LEU A 51 -4.83 8.05 23.20
N ALA A 52 -4.65 6.91 22.52
CA ALA A 52 -4.54 5.62 23.20
C ALA A 52 -3.44 5.67 24.28
N SER A 53 -3.72 5.15 25.48
CA SER A 53 -2.80 5.19 26.62
C SER A 53 -1.59 4.25 26.46
N PHE A 54 -1.68 3.30 25.54
CA PHE A 54 -0.63 2.33 25.26
C PHE A 54 0.06 2.62 23.94
N ASP A 55 1.35 2.33 23.89
CA ASP A 55 2.05 2.14 22.62
C ASP A 55 1.40 1.04 21.79
N TYR A 56 1.37 1.24 20.47
CA TYR A 56 0.70 0.32 19.56
C TYR A 56 1.20 -1.12 19.65
N GLU A 57 2.47 -1.37 19.95
CA GLU A 57 3.01 -2.73 20.10
C GLU A 57 2.54 -3.39 21.39
N ILE A 58 2.38 -2.61 22.46
CA ILE A 58 1.82 -3.08 23.72
C ILE A 58 0.33 -3.36 23.53
N ALA A 59 -0.40 -2.47 22.85
CA ALA A 59 -1.81 -2.66 22.55
C ALA A 59 -2.06 -3.95 21.75
N ASP A 60 -1.26 -4.23 20.71
CA ASP A 60 -1.37 -5.49 19.93
C ASP A 60 -1.17 -6.73 20.81
N LYS A 61 -0.19 -6.72 21.72
CA LYS A 61 0.04 -7.82 22.68
C LYS A 61 -1.12 -8.01 23.66
N LEU A 62 -1.86 -6.94 23.97
CA LEU A 62 -3.04 -6.98 24.82
C LEU A 62 -4.32 -7.35 24.06
N GLY A 63 -4.24 -7.60 22.75
CA GLY A 63 -5.39 -7.99 21.93
C GLY A 63 -6.17 -6.83 21.32
N TYR A 64 -5.59 -5.62 21.27
CA TYR A 64 -6.14 -4.50 20.50
C TYR A 64 -5.54 -4.48 19.11
N PHE A 65 -6.36 -4.40 18.06
CA PHE A 65 -5.84 -4.21 16.71
C PHE A 65 -6.11 -2.79 16.24
N LYS A 66 -5.07 -2.16 15.68
CA LYS A 66 -5.22 -0.87 15.02
C LYS A 66 -5.61 -1.07 13.56
N ILE A 67 -6.19 -0.02 12.99
CA ILE A 67 -6.42 0.13 11.56
C ILE A 67 -5.63 1.36 11.11
N ASP A 68 -4.80 1.21 10.09
CA ASP A 68 -4.01 2.30 9.53
C ASP A 68 -4.77 2.98 8.38
N PHE A 69 -5.15 4.24 8.60
CA PHE A 69 -5.77 5.09 7.59
C PHE A 69 -4.67 5.92 6.91
N LEU A 70 -4.39 5.61 5.65
CA LEU A 70 -3.28 6.16 4.88
C LEU A 70 -3.76 7.23 3.89
N ASN A 71 -3.05 8.35 3.83
CA ASN A 71 -3.24 9.34 2.77
C ASN A 71 -2.45 8.92 1.53
N VAL A 72 -3.15 8.47 0.50
CA VAL A 72 -2.57 7.98 -0.75
C VAL A 72 -3.05 8.85 -1.90
N SER A 73 -2.16 9.74 -2.35
CA SER A 73 -2.43 10.66 -3.47
C SER A 73 -2.67 9.96 -4.80
N ALA A 74 -2.37 8.66 -4.90
CA ALA A 74 -2.64 7.85 -6.09
C ALA A 74 -4.14 7.79 -6.46
N TYR A 75 -5.03 7.99 -5.50
CA TYR A 75 -6.48 8.07 -5.73
C TYR A 75 -6.95 9.45 -6.19
N LYS A 76 -6.04 10.41 -6.41
CA LYS A 76 -6.41 11.73 -6.92
C LYS A 76 -7.01 11.59 -8.33
N GLY A 77 -8.24 12.06 -8.49
CA GLY A 77 -9.02 11.93 -9.73
C GLY A 77 -10.09 10.84 -9.70
N VAL A 78 -10.07 9.96 -8.69
CA VAL A 78 -11.19 9.06 -8.38
C VAL A 78 -12.34 9.91 -7.83
N LYS A 79 -13.57 9.63 -8.29
CA LYS A 79 -14.75 10.47 -8.03
C LYS A 79 -15.63 9.87 -6.92
N ASP A 80 -15.91 8.59 -7.04
CA ASP A 80 -16.71 7.78 -6.14
C ASP A 80 -16.31 6.30 -6.26
N GLU A 81 -16.97 5.43 -5.49
CA GLU A 81 -16.73 3.98 -5.48
C GLU A 81 -17.02 3.33 -6.85
N ALA A 82 -18.07 3.77 -7.55
CA ALA A 82 -18.41 3.21 -8.86
C ALA A 82 -17.30 3.49 -9.88
N HIS A 83 -16.79 4.73 -9.92
CA HIS A 83 -15.65 5.10 -10.75
C HIS A 83 -14.38 4.34 -10.34
N LEU A 84 -14.14 4.12 -9.03
CA LEU A 84 -13.02 3.31 -8.56
C LEU A 84 -13.09 1.87 -9.07
N VAL A 85 -14.26 1.23 -8.92
CA VAL A 85 -14.50 -0.14 -9.40
C VAL A 85 -14.31 -0.23 -10.91
N GLU A 86 -14.81 0.75 -11.68
CA GLU A 86 -14.57 0.83 -13.12
C GLU A 86 -13.07 0.88 -13.44
N LEU A 87 -12.31 1.76 -12.77
CA LEU A 87 -10.86 1.91 -12.95
C LEU A 87 -10.07 0.65 -12.54
N MET A 88 -10.55 -0.10 -11.55
CA MET A 88 -9.90 -1.34 -11.08
C MET A 88 -10.04 -2.50 -12.06
N TYR A 89 -11.21 -2.63 -12.69
CA TYR A 89 -11.53 -3.78 -13.55
C TYR A 89 -11.36 -3.50 -15.04
N LYS A 90 -11.18 -2.23 -15.44
CA LYS A 90 -10.80 -1.88 -16.80
C LYS A 90 -9.38 -2.35 -17.08
N GLU A 91 -9.21 -3.10 -18.17
CA GLU A 91 -7.89 -3.53 -18.63
C GLU A 91 -7.01 -2.30 -18.92
N PRO A 92 -5.86 -2.15 -18.24
CA PRO A 92 -4.98 -1.00 -18.44
C PRO A 92 -4.14 -1.16 -19.70
N ASP A 93 -3.68 -0.03 -20.26
CA ASP A 93 -2.67 -0.05 -21.31
C ASP A 93 -1.29 -0.39 -20.70
N TRP A 94 -0.90 -1.66 -20.74
CA TRP A 94 0.39 -2.14 -20.24
C TRP A 94 1.60 -1.49 -20.92
N SER A 95 1.44 -0.91 -22.11
CA SER A 95 2.52 -0.18 -22.78
C SER A 95 2.94 1.08 -22.01
N LEU A 96 2.07 1.63 -21.14
CA LEU A 96 2.39 2.75 -20.26
C LEU A 96 3.56 2.43 -19.32
N LEU A 97 3.75 1.16 -18.93
CA LEU A 97 4.88 0.75 -18.08
C LEU A 97 6.23 0.84 -18.81
N GLN A 98 6.22 1.07 -20.13
CA GLN A 98 7.42 1.30 -20.94
C GLN A 98 7.68 2.80 -21.16
N ASN A 99 6.71 3.66 -20.85
CA ASN A 99 6.76 5.10 -21.04
C ASN A 99 7.30 5.80 -19.79
N LYS A 100 8.41 6.54 -19.93
CA LYS A 100 9.08 7.23 -18.82
C LYS A 100 8.18 8.25 -18.13
N GLU A 101 7.42 9.04 -18.89
CA GLU A 101 6.58 10.11 -18.33
C GLU A 101 5.32 9.57 -17.66
N ALA A 102 4.79 8.44 -18.14
CA ALA A 102 3.72 7.72 -17.46
C ALA A 102 4.23 7.12 -16.15
N VAL A 103 5.34 6.35 -16.19
CA VAL A 103 5.89 5.64 -15.01
C VAL A 103 6.22 6.60 -13.87
N LYS A 104 6.76 7.79 -14.14
CA LYS A 104 7.03 8.81 -13.10
C LYS A 104 5.82 9.18 -12.24
N LYS A 105 4.60 8.98 -12.75
CA LYS A 105 3.35 9.29 -12.04
C LYS A 105 2.79 8.09 -11.27
N LEU A 106 3.36 6.89 -11.45
CA LEU A 106 2.84 5.64 -10.90
C LEU A 106 3.40 5.35 -9.51
N PHE A 107 2.49 4.97 -8.62
CA PHE A 107 2.72 4.67 -7.22
C PHE A 107 3.78 3.59 -7.02
N HIS A 108 4.76 3.85 -6.15
CA HIS A 108 5.90 2.99 -5.81
C HIS A 108 6.85 2.55 -6.94
N ILE A 109 6.52 2.77 -8.22
CA ILE A 109 7.32 2.32 -9.37
C ILE A 109 7.92 3.46 -10.20
N SER A 110 7.77 4.71 -9.74
CA SER A 110 8.25 5.94 -10.40
C SER A 110 9.69 5.88 -10.90
N ASP A 111 10.57 5.25 -10.13
CA ASP A 111 12.02 5.20 -10.40
C ASP A 111 12.50 3.83 -10.91
N HIS A 112 11.57 2.95 -11.29
CA HIS A 112 11.85 1.56 -11.64
C HIS A 112 11.63 1.22 -13.13
N LEU A 113 11.69 2.22 -14.02
CA LEU A 113 11.47 2.05 -15.46
C LEU A 113 12.34 0.95 -16.09
N ALA A 114 13.62 0.84 -15.73
CA ALA A 114 14.52 -0.17 -16.27
C ALA A 114 14.04 -1.60 -15.97
N LEU A 115 13.52 -1.83 -14.76
CA LEU A 115 12.96 -3.11 -14.35
C LEU A 115 11.65 -3.41 -15.08
N LEU A 116 10.76 -2.41 -15.19
CA LEU A 116 9.49 -2.55 -15.92
C LEU A 116 9.72 -2.88 -17.40
N LYS A 117 10.73 -2.26 -18.03
CA LYS A 117 11.14 -2.57 -19.41
C LYS A 117 11.71 -3.97 -19.58
N LYS A 118 12.37 -4.47 -18.54
CA LYS A 118 12.95 -5.81 -18.53
C LYS A 118 11.89 -6.90 -18.35
N LEU A 119 11.08 -6.78 -17.29
CA LEU A 119 10.13 -7.83 -16.90
C LEU A 119 8.81 -7.76 -17.67
N LYS A 120 8.43 -6.57 -18.16
CA LYS A 120 7.22 -6.32 -18.98
C LYS A 120 5.97 -7.01 -18.41
N PRO A 121 5.56 -6.68 -17.17
CA PRO A 121 4.38 -7.29 -16.58
C PRO A 121 3.11 -6.98 -17.40
N GLN A 122 2.24 -7.97 -17.55
CA GLN A 122 0.98 -7.90 -18.33
C GLN A 122 -0.24 -8.37 -17.52
N SER A 123 -0.10 -8.47 -16.19
CA SER A 123 -1.20 -8.84 -15.31
C SER A 123 -1.00 -8.25 -13.91
N ILE A 124 -2.06 -8.25 -13.11
CA ILE A 124 -2.02 -7.83 -11.70
C ILE A 124 -0.99 -8.66 -10.90
N ASP A 125 -0.98 -9.98 -11.08
CA ASP A 125 -0.03 -10.87 -10.38
C ASP A 125 1.42 -10.55 -10.75
N GLN A 126 1.70 -10.33 -12.03
CA GLN A 126 3.04 -9.97 -12.50
C GLN A 126 3.46 -8.59 -11.99
N LEU A 127 2.55 -7.60 -12.03
CA LEU A 127 2.83 -6.28 -11.50
C LEU A 127 3.07 -6.31 -9.98
N ALA A 128 2.31 -7.13 -9.24
CA ALA A 128 2.52 -7.37 -7.82
C ALA A 128 3.90 -8.01 -7.55
N ALA A 129 4.33 -8.97 -8.38
CA ALA A 129 5.66 -9.55 -8.29
C ALA A 129 6.75 -8.48 -8.54
N VAL A 130 6.58 -7.59 -9.53
CA VAL A 130 7.52 -6.47 -9.74
C VAL A 130 7.59 -5.57 -8.51
N LEU A 131 6.45 -5.21 -7.90
CA LEU A 131 6.38 -4.42 -6.67
C LEU A 131 7.09 -5.11 -5.49
N ALA A 132 7.09 -6.44 -5.43
CA ALA A 132 7.87 -7.20 -4.46
C ALA A 132 9.38 -7.18 -4.79
N ILE A 133 9.75 -7.34 -6.06
CA ILE A 133 11.15 -7.39 -6.52
C ILE A 133 11.89 -6.06 -6.29
N ILE A 134 11.22 -4.92 -6.33
CA ILE A 134 11.85 -3.62 -6.04
C ILE A 134 12.22 -3.45 -4.55
N ARG A 135 11.84 -4.39 -3.68
CA ARG A 135 12.21 -4.40 -2.25
C ARG A 135 13.48 -5.22 -2.00
N PRO A 136 14.26 -4.93 -0.93
CA PRO A 136 15.56 -5.57 -0.69
C PRO A 136 15.55 -7.11 -0.74
N GLY A 137 14.57 -7.76 -0.10
CA GLY A 137 14.53 -9.23 0.03
C GLY A 137 14.31 -10.01 -1.27
N LYS A 138 13.83 -9.37 -2.34
CA LYS A 138 13.51 -10.03 -3.62
C LYS A 138 14.24 -9.45 -4.82
N ARG A 139 15.16 -8.50 -4.59
CA ARG A 139 15.89 -7.81 -5.66
C ARG A 139 16.68 -8.74 -6.58
N LYS A 140 17.16 -9.87 -6.05
CA LYS A 140 17.87 -10.93 -6.81
C LYS A 140 17.06 -11.53 -7.97
N LEU A 141 15.73 -11.42 -7.94
CA LEU A 141 14.85 -11.95 -8.98
C LEU A 141 14.70 -10.99 -10.17
N ALA A 142 15.29 -9.80 -10.13
CA ALA A 142 15.19 -8.80 -11.20
C ALA A 142 15.74 -9.30 -12.55
N ASP A 143 16.63 -10.28 -12.52
CA ASP A 143 17.25 -10.87 -13.71
C ASP A 143 16.71 -12.26 -14.07
N SER A 144 15.72 -12.76 -13.32
CA SER A 144 15.12 -14.07 -13.52
C SER A 144 13.99 -14.04 -14.58
N ASP A 145 13.67 -15.21 -15.12
CA ASP A 145 12.46 -15.38 -15.94
C ASP A 145 11.20 -15.46 -15.08
N TRP A 146 10.03 -15.39 -15.72
CA TRP A 146 8.75 -15.43 -15.01
C TRP A 146 8.50 -16.76 -14.28
N ALA A 147 8.95 -17.89 -14.83
CA ALA A 147 8.79 -19.20 -14.20
C ALA A 147 9.52 -19.29 -12.86
N MET A 148 10.69 -18.67 -12.75
CA MET A 148 11.46 -18.55 -11.52
C MET A 148 10.86 -17.50 -10.58
N ILE A 149 10.47 -16.34 -11.12
CA ILE A 149 9.83 -15.26 -10.33
C ILE A 149 8.58 -15.78 -9.62
N ASP A 150 7.67 -16.44 -10.34
CA ASP A 150 6.39 -16.89 -9.80
C ASP A 150 6.56 -17.93 -8.68
N ARG A 151 7.63 -18.74 -8.77
CA ARG A 151 8.00 -19.74 -7.76
C ARG A 151 8.59 -19.10 -6.51
N GLU A 152 9.48 -18.14 -6.68
CA GLU A 152 10.38 -17.66 -5.62
C GLU A 152 9.90 -16.39 -4.93
N VAL A 153 9.15 -15.53 -5.61
CA VAL A 153 8.88 -14.16 -5.15
C VAL A 153 8.05 -14.14 -3.85
N TRP A 154 7.21 -15.16 -3.63
CA TRP A 154 6.36 -15.26 -2.44
C TRP A 154 6.90 -16.20 -1.36
N ILE A 155 8.07 -16.82 -1.55
CA ILE A 155 8.70 -17.65 -0.52
C ILE A 155 9.20 -16.76 0.62
N LYS A 156 8.78 -17.06 1.86
CA LYS A 156 9.24 -16.32 3.03
C LYS A 156 10.74 -16.59 3.27
N PRO A 157 11.53 -15.60 3.70
CA PRO A 157 12.88 -15.82 4.17
C PRO A 157 12.93 -16.84 5.31
N ALA A 158 14.07 -17.52 5.43
CA ALA A 158 14.30 -18.47 6.53
C ALA A 158 14.47 -17.74 7.88
N ASP A 159 15.12 -16.57 7.88
CA ASP A 159 15.23 -15.73 9.07
C ASP A 159 13.94 -14.89 9.25
N PRO A 160 13.21 -15.03 10.36
CA PRO A 160 12.00 -14.25 10.63
C PRO A 160 12.25 -12.74 10.80
N LYS A 161 13.51 -12.31 10.98
CA LYS A 161 13.89 -10.90 11.03
C LYS A 161 14.11 -10.28 9.65
N GLU A 162 14.25 -11.10 8.61
CA GLU A 162 14.39 -10.58 7.26
C GLU A 162 13.09 -9.97 6.75
N TYR A 163 13.21 -8.86 6.02
CA TYR A 163 12.09 -8.18 5.43
C TYR A 163 11.36 -9.08 4.41
N PHE A 164 10.05 -9.26 4.60
CA PHE A 164 9.18 -9.98 3.67
C PHE A 164 7.98 -9.13 3.27
N PHE A 165 7.87 -8.83 1.98
CA PHE A 165 6.72 -8.11 1.44
C PHE A 165 5.56 -9.08 1.19
N LYS A 166 4.44 -8.88 1.88
CA LYS A 166 3.28 -9.77 1.83
C LYS A 166 2.62 -9.72 0.44
N LYS A 167 2.23 -10.88 -0.10
CA LYS A 167 1.53 -10.97 -1.40
C LYS A 167 0.26 -10.13 -1.44
N ALA A 168 -0.53 -10.14 -0.38
CA ALA A 168 -1.77 -9.36 -0.30
C ALA A 168 -1.53 -7.85 -0.47
N HIS A 169 -0.52 -7.29 0.21
CA HIS A 169 -0.09 -5.90 0.02
C HIS A 169 0.37 -5.61 -1.41
N ALA A 170 1.16 -6.51 -1.98
CA ALA A 170 1.65 -6.37 -3.35
C ALA A 170 0.51 -6.32 -4.37
N ILE A 171 -0.51 -7.16 -4.21
CA ILE A 171 -1.71 -7.17 -5.05
C ILE A 171 -2.52 -5.88 -4.87
N GLY A 172 -2.72 -5.43 -3.63
CA GLY A 172 -3.38 -4.14 -3.37
C GLY A 172 -2.68 -2.98 -4.09
N TYR A 173 -1.35 -2.91 -3.97
CA TYR A 173 -0.56 -1.87 -4.66
C TYR A 173 -0.58 -2.01 -6.18
N ALA A 174 -0.63 -3.23 -6.72
CA ALA A 174 -0.79 -3.44 -8.16
C ALA A 174 -2.11 -2.85 -8.67
N TYR A 175 -3.22 -3.03 -7.94
CA TYR A 175 -4.48 -2.38 -8.27
C TYR A 175 -4.40 -0.85 -8.21
N VAL A 176 -3.72 -0.28 -7.21
CA VAL A 176 -3.48 1.17 -7.14
C VAL A 176 -2.77 1.69 -8.39
N VAL A 177 -1.73 0.98 -8.85
CA VAL A 177 -1.02 1.34 -10.08
C VAL A 177 -1.93 1.22 -11.31
N VAL A 178 -2.76 0.18 -11.41
CA VAL A 178 -3.73 0.01 -12.51
C VAL A 178 -4.77 1.12 -12.54
N ILE A 179 -5.31 1.51 -11.38
CA ILE A 179 -6.21 2.65 -11.25
C ILE A 179 -5.56 3.92 -11.82
N GLN A 180 -4.30 4.19 -11.45
CA GLN A 180 -3.57 5.35 -11.96
C GLN A 180 -3.31 5.27 -13.46
N MET A 181 -2.93 4.10 -13.99
CA MET A 181 -2.74 3.91 -15.44
C MET A 181 -4.03 4.21 -16.20
N ASN A 182 -5.17 3.75 -15.69
CA ASN A 182 -6.47 4.02 -16.30
C ASN A 182 -6.85 5.50 -16.20
N LEU A 183 -6.62 6.17 -15.07
CA LEU A 183 -6.83 7.62 -14.92
C LEU A 183 -6.03 8.47 -15.90
N LEU A 184 -4.77 8.08 -16.19
CA LEU A 184 -3.94 8.77 -17.19
C LEU A 184 -4.58 8.71 -18.59
N ASN A 185 -5.20 7.59 -18.94
CA ASN A 185 -5.88 7.43 -20.23
C ASN A 185 -7.15 8.29 -20.32
N PHE A 186 -7.93 8.40 -19.23
CA PHE A 186 -9.11 9.28 -19.21
C PHE A 186 -8.75 10.75 -19.37
N THR A 187 -7.60 11.19 -18.84
CA THR A 187 -7.15 12.59 -18.95
C THR A 187 -6.68 12.93 -20.37
N ASN A 188 -6.20 11.95 -21.14
CA ASN A 188 -5.78 12.14 -22.53
C ASN A 188 -6.96 12.14 -23.53
N GLN A 189 -8.19 11.80 -23.08
CA GLN A 189 -9.40 11.76 -23.91
C GLN A 189 -10.34 12.96 -23.69
N SER A 190 -10.04 13.83 -22.73
CA SER A 190 -10.75 15.07 -22.40
C SER A 190 -9.97 16.29 -22.84
#